data_AF-H1VEI0-F1
#
_entry.id   AF-H1VEI0-F1
#
_cell.length_a   1.000
_cell.length_b   1.000
_cell.length_c   1.000
_cell.angle_alpha   90.00
_cell.angle_beta   90.00
_cell.angle_gamma   90.00
#
_symmetry.space_group_name_H-M   'P 1'
#
loop_
_entity.id
_entity.type
_entity.pdbx_description
1 polymer ?
#
loop_
_entity_poly.entity_id
_entity_poly.type
_entity_poly.pdbx_seq_one_letter_code
_entity_poly.pdbx_strand_id
1 'polypeptide(L)'
;MPPDSYRTTRFATPESLKEIHRVLKPTAVLGLIWNIEDYNKPQHWEASTPLGSDGQPRFRDFVWKDDVVLEGGRKMPLFSVPVGEEKVPFTTWLTPEAIWNRLRTLSQVAVLQGEAAGAFKARFDAILGGESVERNERGEVALHGVTYFAWTSRL
;
A
#
# COMPACT_ATOMS: atom_id res chain seq x y z
N MET A 1 17.08 -18.15 13.59
CA MET A 1 17.29 -17.24 12.44
C MET A 1 16.52 -17.79 11.26
N PRO A 2 15.55 -17.06 10.70
CA PRO A 2 14.94 -17.46 9.43
C PRO A 2 15.96 -17.29 8.30
N PRO A 3 15.95 -18.16 7.27
CA PRO A 3 16.86 -18.10 6.14
C PRO A 3 16.68 -16.81 5.31
N ASP A 4 17.77 -16.30 4.73
CA ASP A 4 17.88 -15.09 3.88
C ASP A 4 16.92 -15.05 2.66
N SER A 5 16.22 -16.14 2.38
CA SER A 5 15.34 -16.29 1.22
C SER A 5 14.00 -15.54 1.29
N TYR A 6 13.75 -14.74 2.34
CA TYR A 6 12.51 -13.97 2.50
C TYR A 6 12.65 -12.46 2.27
N ARG A 7 13.86 -11.96 1.93
CA ARG A 7 14.08 -10.55 1.57
C ARG A 7 13.86 -10.29 0.07
N THR A 8 12.76 -10.80 -0.50
CA THR A 8 12.42 -10.45 -1.90
C THR A 8 11.60 -9.16 -1.89
N THR A 9 12.29 -8.02 -1.77
CA THR A 9 11.69 -6.69 -1.67
C THR A 9 11.19 -6.17 -3.02
N ARG A 10 10.26 -6.87 -3.69
CA ARG A 10 9.59 -6.42 -4.94
C ARG A 10 10.51 -5.63 -5.91
N PHE A 11 10.31 -4.31 -6.03
CA PHE A 11 11.03 -3.41 -6.94
C PHE A 11 12.30 -2.80 -6.31
N ALA A 12 12.50 -2.93 -5.00
CA ALA A 12 13.58 -2.28 -4.26
C ALA A 12 14.84 -3.16 -4.22
N THR A 13 15.14 -3.88 -5.30
CA THR A 13 16.38 -4.67 -5.42
C THR A 13 17.51 -3.82 -5.99
N PRO A 14 18.79 -4.15 -5.70
CA PRO A 14 19.93 -3.43 -6.28
C PRO A 14 19.91 -3.35 -7.81
N GLU A 15 19.47 -4.41 -8.49
CA GLU A 15 19.36 -4.47 -9.95
C GLU A 15 18.30 -3.50 -10.46
N SER A 16 17.13 -3.48 -9.82
CA SER A 16 16.03 -2.59 -10.16
C SER A 16 16.42 -1.13 -9.94
N LEU A 17 17.08 -0.82 -8.82
CA LEU A 17 17.54 0.54 -8.50
C LEU A 17 18.63 1.04 -9.48
N LYS A 18 19.56 0.17 -9.89
CA LYS A 18 20.54 0.49 -10.93
C LYS A 18 19.88 0.78 -12.28
N GLU A 19 18.87 0.00 -12.64
CA GLU A 19 18.16 0.21 -13.90
C GLU A 19 17.36 1.50 -13.88
N ILE A 20 16.66 1.79 -12.77
CA ILE A 20 15.96 3.07 -12.57
C ILE A 20 16.95 4.24 -12.65
N HIS A 21 18.12 4.14 -12.02
CA HIS A 21 19.17 5.16 -12.12
C HIS A 21 19.65 5.35 -13.56
N ARG A 22 19.90 4.25 -14.28
CA ARG A 22 20.41 4.28 -15.66
C ARG A 22 19.50 5.04 -16.61
N VAL A 23 18.17 4.89 -16.46
CA VAL A 23 17.18 5.50 -17.37
C VAL A 23 16.82 6.94 -17.01
N LEU A 24 16.96 7.34 -15.74
CA LEU A 24 16.70 8.72 -15.30
C LEU A 24 17.76 9.66 -15.87
N LYS A 25 17.41 10.89 -16.27
CA LYS A 25 18.42 11.90 -16.66
C LYS A 25 19.18 12.41 -15.41
N PRO A 26 20.39 12.98 -15.56
CA PRO A 26 21.02 13.71 -14.47
C PRO A 26 20.04 14.72 -13.85
N THR A 27 20.04 14.83 -12.53
CA THR A 27 19.12 15.67 -11.72
C THR A 27 17.63 15.31 -11.81
N ALA A 28 17.24 14.22 -12.48
CA ALA A 28 15.85 13.77 -12.48
C ALA A 28 15.45 13.18 -11.12
N VAL A 29 14.16 13.26 -10.81
CA VAL A 29 13.58 12.78 -9.56
C VAL A 29 12.86 11.46 -9.79
N LEU A 30 13.17 10.46 -8.96
CA LEU A 30 12.38 9.26 -8.80
C LEU A 30 11.23 9.57 -7.83
N GLY A 31 9.99 9.49 -8.30
CA GLY A 31 8.80 9.58 -7.47
C GLY A 31 8.11 8.23 -7.35
N LEU A 32 7.78 7.84 -6.12
CA LEU A 32 7.05 6.62 -5.80
C LEU A 32 5.72 7.01 -5.15
N ILE A 33 4.62 6.46 -5.67
CA ILE A 33 3.26 6.87 -5.31
C ILE A 33 2.44 5.65 -4.94
N TRP A 34 1.76 5.71 -3.79
CA TRP A 34 0.85 4.67 -3.33
C TRP A 34 -0.48 5.28 -2.90
N ASN A 35 -1.58 4.76 -3.46
CA ASN A 35 -2.92 5.03 -2.96
C ASN A 35 -3.30 3.96 -1.95
N ILE A 36 -3.54 4.37 -0.70
CA ILE A 36 -3.77 3.49 0.43
C ILE A 36 -5.18 3.77 0.93
N GLU A 37 -6.11 2.88 0.62
CA GLU A 37 -7.44 2.90 1.23
C GLU A 37 -7.33 2.36 2.67
N ASP A 38 -8.14 2.86 3.60
CA ASP A 38 -7.96 2.65 5.05
C ASP A 38 -7.96 1.16 5.49
N TYR A 39 -8.56 0.28 4.70
CA TYR A 39 -8.54 -1.16 4.92
C TYR A 39 -7.20 -1.83 4.52
N ASN A 40 -6.30 -1.12 3.83
CA ASN A 40 -5.03 -1.60 3.28
C ASN A 40 -3.81 -0.84 3.85
N LYS A 41 -3.98 -0.17 5.00
CA LYS A 41 -2.98 0.73 5.55
C LYS A 41 -1.88 0.06 6.39
N PRO A 42 -0.76 0.76 6.63
CA PRO A 42 0.26 0.33 7.57
C PRO A 42 -0.26 -0.06 8.94
N GLN A 43 0.30 -1.12 9.51
CA GLN A 43 -0.14 -1.69 10.79
C GLN A 43 0.03 -0.70 11.98
N HIS A 44 0.87 0.31 11.82
CA HIS A 44 1.10 1.37 12.82
C HIS A 44 0.20 2.61 12.62
N TRP A 45 -0.75 2.61 11.67
CA TRP A 45 -1.77 3.68 11.53
C TRP A 45 -3.07 3.19 12.19
N GLU A 46 -3.69 4.02 13.02
CA GLU A 46 -4.96 3.65 13.70
C GLU A 46 -6.05 3.31 12.68
N ALA A 47 -6.41 2.04 12.58
CA ALA A 47 -7.44 1.55 11.67
C ALA A 47 -8.82 1.54 12.32
N SER A 48 -9.79 2.17 11.66
CA SER A 48 -11.21 1.95 11.95
C SER A 48 -11.63 0.50 11.66
N THR A 49 -10.86 -0.27 10.87
CA THR A 49 -11.11 -1.70 10.64
C THR A 49 -9.82 -2.45 10.26
N PRO A 50 -9.21 -3.27 11.15
CA PRO A 50 -8.02 -4.02 10.82
C PRO A 50 -8.35 -5.28 9.98
N LEU A 51 -7.74 -5.39 8.78
CA LEU A 51 -7.64 -6.63 8.02
C LEU A 51 -6.28 -7.29 8.33
N GLY A 52 -6.26 -8.61 8.54
CA GLY A 52 -5.08 -9.36 9.01
C GLY A 52 -3.84 -9.31 8.10
N SER A 53 -2.74 -9.91 8.57
CA SER A 53 -1.51 -10.10 7.78
C SER A 53 -1.57 -11.43 7.01
N ASP A 54 -1.09 -11.43 5.77
CA ASP A 54 -1.00 -12.61 4.89
C ASP A 54 0.43 -13.17 4.76
N GLY A 55 1.36 -12.70 5.61
CA GLY A 55 2.74 -13.18 5.65
C GLY A 55 3.62 -12.73 4.49
N GLN A 56 3.11 -11.88 3.59
CA GLN A 56 3.86 -11.32 2.45
C GLN A 56 4.27 -9.86 2.73
N PRO A 57 5.52 -9.44 2.41
CA PRO A 57 5.90 -8.04 2.49
C PRO A 57 5.00 -7.16 1.59
N ARG A 58 4.23 -6.29 2.23
CA ARG A 58 3.36 -5.29 1.62
C ARG A 58 3.96 -3.90 1.83
N PHE A 59 3.40 -2.90 1.16
CA PHE A 59 3.76 -1.49 1.39
C PHE A 59 3.74 -1.13 2.90
N ARG A 60 2.75 -1.66 3.64
CA ARG A 60 2.59 -1.48 5.10
C ARG A 60 3.81 -1.88 5.94
N ASP A 61 4.68 -2.72 5.42
CA ASP A 61 5.84 -3.23 6.14
C ASP A 61 7.07 -2.33 5.96
N PHE A 62 6.99 -1.29 5.11
CA PHE A 62 8.03 -0.28 4.87
C PHE A 62 9.43 -0.79 4.47
N VAL A 63 9.58 -2.10 4.23
CA VAL A 63 10.85 -2.76 3.88
C VAL A 63 11.50 -2.17 2.63
N TRP A 64 10.71 -1.61 1.70
CA TRP A 64 11.23 -0.94 0.50
C TRP A 64 12.10 0.27 0.82
N LYS A 65 11.88 0.95 1.96
CA LYS A 65 12.62 2.13 2.37
C LYS A 65 14.02 1.75 2.83
N ASP A 66 14.17 0.61 3.50
CA ASP A 66 15.48 0.12 3.95
C ASP A 66 16.42 -0.09 2.75
N ASP A 67 15.94 -0.68 1.66
CA ASP A 67 16.80 -0.94 0.49
C ASP A 67 17.07 0.33 -0.35
N VAL A 68 16.09 1.24 -0.46
CA VAL A 68 16.24 2.54 -1.14
C VAL A 68 17.14 3.50 -0.36
N VAL A 69 17.09 3.47 0.98
CA VAL A 69 17.78 4.42 1.87
C VAL A 69 19.10 3.87 2.43
N LEU A 70 19.22 2.55 2.66
CA LEU A 70 20.37 1.93 3.33
C LEU A 70 21.26 1.09 2.40
N GLU A 71 20.72 0.53 1.31
CA GLU A 71 21.45 -0.41 0.44
C GLU A 71 21.75 0.10 -0.98
N GLY A 72 21.65 1.41 -1.22
CA GLY A 72 22.47 2.09 -2.22
C GLY A 72 23.92 2.05 -1.78
N GLY A 73 24.49 0.83 -1.73
CA GLY A 73 25.39 0.35 -0.69
C GLY A 73 26.51 1.31 -0.36
N ARG A 74 27.13 1.12 0.81
CA ARG A 74 28.34 1.81 1.33
C ARG A 74 29.49 2.05 0.33
N LYS A 75 29.38 1.65 -0.94
CA LYS A 75 30.29 1.94 -2.05
C LYS A 75 29.78 2.96 -3.09
N MET A 76 28.47 3.18 -3.35
CA MET A 76 27.97 4.21 -4.30
C MET A 76 26.49 4.59 -4.05
N PRO A 77 26.19 5.81 -3.58
CA PRO A 77 24.81 6.27 -3.48
C PRO A 77 24.29 6.60 -4.90
N LEU A 78 23.27 5.87 -5.36
CA LEU A 78 22.60 6.15 -6.64
C LEU A 78 21.62 7.32 -6.52
N PHE A 79 21.07 7.53 -5.33
CA PHE A 79 20.01 8.50 -5.07
C PHE A 79 20.32 9.33 -3.83
N SER A 80 19.76 10.54 -3.80
CA SER A 80 19.95 11.49 -2.70
C SER A 80 19.21 11.02 -1.43
N VAL A 81 19.81 11.27 -0.27
CA VAL A 81 19.19 11.05 1.04
C VAL A 81 19.22 12.34 1.86
N PRO A 82 18.23 12.61 2.72
CA PRO A 82 17.03 11.79 2.98
C PRO A 82 16.02 11.83 1.82
N VAL A 83 15.20 10.79 1.70
CA VAL A 83 14.06 10.74 0.77
C VAL A 83 12.99 11.71 1.27
N GLY A 84 12.42 12.53 0.38
CA GLY A 84 11.29 13.39 0.69
C GLY A 84 10.00 12.58 0.74
N GLU A 85 9.08 12.92 1.65
CA GLU A 85 7.84 12.16 1.85
C GLU A 85 6.65 13.11 2.07
N GLU A 86 5.49 12.72 1.57
CA GLU A 86 4.23 13.44 1.77
C GLU A 86 3.04 12.49 1.85
N LYS A 87 2.03 12.90 2.61
CA LYS A 87 0.75 12.19 2.79
C LYS A 87 -0.39 13.15 2.50
N VAL A 88 -1.22 12.80 1.54
CA VAL A 88 -2.44 13.57 1.24
C VAL A 88 -3.64 12.67 1.58
N PRO A 89 -4.41 12.97 2.64
CA PRO A 89 -5.62 12.23 2.94
C PRO A 89 -6.67 12.50 1.87
N PHE A 90 -7.47 11.49 1.54
CA PHE A 90 -8.62 11.62 0.67
C PHE A 90 -9.83 10.89 1.27
N THR A 91 -11.02 11.36 0.90
CA THR A 91 -12.27 10.66 1.15
C THR A 91 -13.04 10.59 -0.14
N THR A 92 -13.57 9.41 -0.47
CA THR A 92 -14.44 9.22 -1.62
C THR A 92 -15.76 8.59 -1.19
N TRP A 93 -16.86 9.03 -1.80
CA TRP A 93 -18.19 8.51 -1.52
C TRP A 93 -18.54 7.44 -2.54
N LEU A 94 -18.81 6.23 -2.08
CA LEU A 94 -19.07 5.08 -2.96
C LEU A 94 -20.31 4.32 -2.52
N THR A 95 -21.04 3.76 -3.48
CA THR A 95 -22.10 2.81 -3.15
C THR A 95 -21.50 1.55 -2.51
N PRO A 96 -22.25 0.84 -1.64
CA PRO A 96 -21.81 -0.44 -1.08
C PRO A 96 -21.30 -1.44 -2.13
N GLU A 97 -21.96 -1.46 -3.29
CA GLU A 97 -21.58 -2.30 -4.43
C GLU A 97 -20.24 -1.86 -5.05
N ALA A 98 -20.00 -0.56 -5.21
CA ALA A 98 -18.74 -0.05 -5.72
C ALA A 98 -17.57 -0.37 -4.78
N ILE A 99 -17.78 -0.30 -3.46
CA ILE A 99 -16.78 -0.71 -2.46
C ILE A 99 -16.52 -2.22 -2.57
N TRP A 100 -17.58 -3.03 -2.66
CA TRP A 100 -17.45 -4.47 -2.83
C TRP A 100 -16.64 -4.84 -4.08
N ASN A 101 -16.94 -4.19 -5.21
CA ASN A 101 -16.23 -4.40 -6.47
C ASN A 101 -14.74 -4.07 -6.35
N ARG A 102 -14.36 -3.02 -5.62
CA ARG A 102 -12.95 -2.70 -5.33
C ARG A 102 -12.29 -3.77 -4.48
N LEU A 103 -12.92 -4.17 -3.37
CA LEU A 103 -12.37 -5.20 -2.47
C LEU A 103 -12.13 -6.52 -3.19
N ARG A 104 -13.03 -6.92 -4.11
CA ARG A 104 -12.87 -8.12 -4.93
C ARG A 104 -11.65 -8.10 -5.85
N THR A 105 -11.11 -6.93 -6.19
CA THR A 105 -9.87 -6.83 -6.98
C THR A 105 -8.61 -7.09 -6.17
N LEU A 106 -8.69 -7.06 -4.84
CA LEU A 106 -7.57 -7.39 -3.98
C LEU A 106 -7.28 -8.88 -4.13
N SER A 107 -6.02 -9.23 -4.43
CA SER A 107 -5.60 -10.62 -4.66
C SER A 107 -6.01 -11.56 -3.53
N GLN A 108 -6.02 -11.07 -2.28
CA GLN A 108 -6.43 -11.84 -1.09
C GLN A 108 -7.92 -12.18 -1.04
N VAL A 109 -8.76 -11.36 -1.66
CA VAL A 109 -10.22 -11.57 -1.75
C VAL A 109 -10.55 -12.35 -3.02
N ALA A 110 -9.86 -12.04 -4.13
CA ALA A 110 -10.07 -12.67 -5.43
C ALA A 110 -9.81 -14.19 -5.42
N VAL A 111 -8.93 -14.67 -4.53
CA VAL A 111 -8.63 -16.11 -4.39
C VAL A 111 -9.61 -16.86 -3.49
N LEU A 112 -10.48 -16.16 -2.75
CA LEU A 112 -11.46 -16.81 -1.88
C LEU A 112 -12.51 -17.51 -2.74
N GLN A 113 -12.87 -18.74 -2.35
CA GLN A 113 -13.89 -19.54 -3.02
C GLN A 113 -14.81 -20.23 -2.02
N GLY A 114 -15.99 -20.65 -2.49
CA GLY A 114 -16.95 -21.42 -1.69
C GLY A 114 -17.37 -20.72 -0.40
N GLU A 115 -17.38 -21.47 0.70
CA GLU A 115 -17.78 -21.00 2.02
C GLU A 115 -16.96 -19.80 2.51
N ALA A 116 -15.66 -19.77 2.24
CA ALA A 116 -14.78 -18.69 2.67
C ALA A 116 -15.14 -17.35 1.98
N ALA A 117 -15.51 -17.39 0.69
CA ALA A 117 -15.99 -16.21 -0.03
C ALA A 117 -17.34 -15.71 0.53
N GLY A 118 -18.26 -16.64 0.82
CA GLY A 118 -19.55 -16.31 1.44
C GLY A 118 -19.41 -15.68 2.82
N ALA A 119 -18.58 -16.27 3.69
CA ALA A 119 -18.28 -15.75 5.01
C ALA A 119 -17.65 -14.35 4.96
N PHE A 120 -16.72 -14.13 4.02
CA PHE A 120 -16.11 -12.81 3.82
C PHE A 120 -17.15 -11.77 3.39
N LYS A 121 -18.04 -12.10 2.43
CA LYS A 121 -19.11 -11.20 1.99
C LYS A 121 -20.09 -10.87 3.12
N ALA A 122 -20.49 -11.86 3.91
CA ALA A 122 -21.39 -11.66 5.05
C ALA A 122 -20.76 -10.72 6.09
N ARG A 123 -19.46 -10.89 6.38
CA ARG A 123 -18.73 -9.99 7.27
C ARG A 123 -18.65 -8.57 6.71
N PHE A 124 -18.39 -8.43 5.42
CA PHE A 124 -18.37 -7.14 4.74
C PHE A 124 -19.72 -6.43 4.83
N ASP A 125 -20.83 -7.14 4.56
CA ASP A 125 -22.18 -6.58 4.64
C ASP A 125 -22.55 -6.16 6.07
N ALA A 126 -22.18 -6.97 7.07
CA ALA A 126 -22.39 -6.65 8.47
C ALA A 126 -21.62 -5.37 8.89
N ILE A 127 -20.38 -5.20 8.42
CA ILE A 127 -19.59 -3.99 8.67
C ILE A 127 -20.26 -2.78 8.02
N LEU A 128 -20.67 -2.88 6.75
CA LEU A 128 -21.36 -1.78 6.05
C LEU A 128 -22.74 -1.44 6.63
N GLY A 129 -23.39 -2.41 7.26
CA GLY A 129 -24.67 -2.22 7.96
C GLY A 129 -24.54 -1.61 9.36
N GLY A 130 -23.32 -1.45 9.90
CA GLY A 130 -23.09 -0.90 11.22
C GLY A 130 -23.37 0.60 11.33
N GLU A 131 -23.76 1.04 12.52
CA GLU A 131 -24.06 2.46 12.82
C GLU A 131 -22.83 3.38 12.74
N SER A 132 -21.61 2.81 12.80
CA SER A 132 -20.35 3.56 12.69
C SER A 132 -19.95 3.92 11.25
N VAL A 133 -20.77 3.55 10.26
CA VAL A 133 -20.48 3.80 8.84
C VAL A 133 -21.01 5.17 8.44
N GLU A 134 -20.10 6.08 8.12
CA GLU A 134 -20.46 7.41 7.62
C GLU A 134 -21.12 7.29 6.24
N ARG A 135 -22.32 7.86 6.11
CA ARG A 135 -23.11 7.87 4.88
C ARG A 135 -23.55 9.28 4.52
N ASN A 136 -23.57 9.59 3.23
CA ASN A 136 -24.12 10.86 2.74
C ASN A 136 -25.62 10.73 2.42
N GLU A 137 -26.23 11.84 1.99
CA GLU A 137 -27.66 11.93 1.63
C GLU A 137 -28.09 10.96 0.52
N ARG A 138 -27.15 10.48 -0.30
CA ARG A 138 -27.39 9.51 -1.39
C ARG A 138 -27.26 8.05 -0.93
N GLY A 139 -26.98 7.82 0.36
CA GLY A 139 -26.74 6.49 0.92
C GLY A 139 -25.38 5.89 0.55
N GLU A 140 -24.48 6.68 -0.04
CA GLU A 140 -23.10 6.29 -0.31
C GLU A 140 -22.29 6.29 0.98
N VAL A 141 -21.30 5.42 1.06
CA VAL A 141 -20.44 5.22 2.22
C VAL A 141 -19.13 5.98 2.02
N ALA A 142 -18.64 6.64 3.07
CA ALA A 142 -17.33 7.28 3.08
C ALA A 142 -16.23 6.21 3.06
N LEU A 143 -15.35 6.30 2.07
CA LEU A 143 -14.12 5.52 2.01
C LEU A 143 -12.94 6.48 2.17
N HIS A 144 -12.29 6.39 3.32
CA HIS A 144 -11.09 7.17 3.62
C HIS A 144 -9.84 6.46 3.12
N GLY A 145 -8.84 7.24 2.78
CA GLY A 145 -7.53 6.76 2.41
C GLY A 145 -6.49 7.86 2.44
N VAL A 146 -5.26 7.51 2.09
CA VAL A 146 -4.13 8.41 1.99
C VAL A 146 -3.38 8.09 0.72
N THR A 147 -3.07 9.12 -0.06
CA THR A 147 -2.03 9.01 -1.09
C THR A 147 -0.71 9.35 -0.44
N TYR A 148 0.18 8.36 -0.40
CA TYR A 148 1.54 8.50 0.10
C TYR A 148 2.51 8.65 -1.07
N PHE A 149 3.37 9.65 -0.98
CA PHE A 149 4.41 9.93 -1.95
C PHE A 149 5.77 9.86 -1.27
N ALA A 150 6.75 9.30 -1.97
CA ALA A 150 8.15 9.41 -1.62
C ALA A 150 8.95 9.81 -2.85
N TRP A 151 9.97 10.66 -2.70
CA TRP A 151 10.78 11.10 -3.82
C TRP A 151 12.26 11.29 -3.48
N THR A 152 13.12 11.04 -4.46
CA THR A 152 14.56 11.25 -4.36
C THR A 152 15.18 11.64 -5.69
N SER A 153 16.25 12.43 -5.66
CA SER A 153 16.97 12.86 -6.86
C SER A 153 18.06 11.87 -7.24
N ARG A 154 18.23 11.64 -8.54
CA ARG A 154 19.37 10.90 -9.10
C ARG A 154 20.68 11.63 -8.77
N LEU A 155 21.67 10.89 -8.27
CA LEU A 155 23.06 11.34 -8.11
C LEU A 155 23.88 11.08 -9.38
#